data_AF-A0A0N4VFQ6-F1
#
_entry.id   AF-A0A0N4VFQ6-F1
#
_cell.length_a   1.000
_cell.length_b   1.000
_cell.length_c   1.000
_cell.angle_alpha   90.00
_cell.angle_beta   90.00
_cell.angle_gamma   90.00
#
_symmetry.space_group_name_H-M   'P 1'
#
loop_
_entity.id
_entity.type
_entity.pdbx_description
1 polymer ?
#
loop_
_entity_poly.entity_id
_entity_poly.type
_entity_poly.pdbx_seq_one_letter_code
_entity_poly.pdbx_strand_id
1 'polypeptide(L)' 'MEFPYIEQLCEQSKKGDLESIRRLLYEHRKDFDEGHIKEAMKKALFVASEFGLLEILWFFVNYGVNVTVRDKDGVNNQT' A
#
# COMPACT_ATOMS: atom_id res chain seq x y z
N MET A 1 8.46 4.47 17.11
CA MET A 1 8.54 5.50 16.07
C MET A 1 7.68 5.01 14.92
N GLU A 2 6.48 5.56 14.77
CA GLU A 2 5.70 5.30 13.57
C GLU A 2 6.42 5.96 12.40
N PHE A 3 6.72 5.19 11.35
CA PHE A 3 7.43 5.72 10.19
C PHE A 3 6.49 6.71 9.47
N PRO A 4 6.80 8.02 9.43
CA PRO A 4 5.91 9.03 8.86
C PRO A 4 5.61 8.77 7.38
N TYR A 5 6.51 8.05 6.70
CA TYR A 5 6.34 7.61 5.33
C TYR A 5 5.07 6.78 5.09
N ILE A 6 4.77 5.82 5.98
CA ILE A 6 3.60 4.92 5.83
C ILE A 6 2.30 5.72 5.97
N GLU A 7 2.26 6.61 6.97
CA GLU A 7 1.10 7.47 7.23
C GLU A 7 0.88 8.44 6.08
N GLN A 8 1.94 9.09 5.57
CA GLN A 8 1.84 9.97 4.41
C GLN A 8 1.35 9.22 3.17
N LEU A 9 1.90 8.04 2.88
CA LEU A 9 1.48 7.24 1.72
C LEU A 9 0.00 6.84 1.82
N CYS A 10 -0.45 6.50 3.03
CA CYS A 10 -1.84 6.17 3.33
C CYS A 10 -2.76 7.40 3.16
N GLU A 11 -2.34 8.58 3.62
CA GLU A 11 -3.11 9.81 3.44
C GLU A 11 -3.26 10.19 1.96
N GLN A 12 -2.17 10.13 1.19
CA GLN A 12 -2.24 10.36 -0.26
C GLN A 12 -3.13 9.32 -0.94
N SER A 13 -3.07 8.07 -0.49
CA SER A 13 -3.91 7.00 -0.99
C SER A 13 -5.38 7.18 -0.67
N LYS A 14 -5.71 7.83 0.45
CA LYS A 14 -7.08 8.23 0.79
C LYS A 14 -7.57 9.41 -0.05
N LYS A 15 -6.67 10.33 -0.39
CA LYS A 15 -6.98 11.52 -1.21
C LYS A 15 -7.14 11.19 -2.69
N GLY A 16 -6.62 10.06 -3.16
CA GLY A 16 -6.61 9.74 -4.58
C GLY A 16 -5.40 10.32 -5.34
N ASP A 17 -4.38 10.81 -4.63
CA ASP A 17 -3.30 11.60 -5.23
C ASP A 17 -2.13 10.71 -5.67
N LEU A 18 -2.24 10.15 -6.88
CA LEU A 18 -1.25 9.24 -7.45
C LEU A 18 0.10 9.90 -7.73
N GLU A 19 0.10 11.18 -8.09
CA GLU A 19 1.32 11.97 -8.33
C GLU A 19 2.16 12.08 -7.05
N SER A 20 1.52 12.43 -5.93
CA SER A 20 2.19 12.48 -4.62
C SER A 20 2.70 11.12 -4.18
N ILE A 21 1.94 10.05 -4.43
CA ILE A 21 2.37 8.67 -4.17
C ILE A 21 3.63 8.32 -4.97
N ARG A 22 3.66 8.59 -6.29
CA ARG A 22 4.84 8.36 -7.14
C ARG A 22 6.05 9.10 -6.63
N ARG A 23 5.86 10.37 -6.26
CA ARG A 23 6.94 11.21 -5.77
C ARG A 23 7.51 10.69 -4.45
N LEU A 24 6.64 10.36 -3.50
CA LEU A 24 7.02 9.74 -2.22
C LEU A 24 7.79 8.44 -2.43
N LEU A 25 7.30 7.55 -3.30
CA LEU A 25 8.02 6.30 -3.62
C LEU A 25 9.40 6.57 -4.22
N TYR A 26 9.51 7.55 -5.12
CA TYR A 26 10.77 7.87 -5.77
C TYR A 26 11.80 8.48 -4.80
N GLU A 27 11.38 9.44 -3.96
CA GLU A 27 12.24 10.10 -2.97
C GLU A 27 12.73 9.09 -1.93
N HIS A 28 11.83 8.22 -1.44
CA HIS A 28 12.13 7.27 -0.38
C HIS A 28 12.72 5.93 -0.87
N ARG A 29 12.80 5.69 -2.18
CA ARG A 29 13.42 4.47 -2.75
C ARG A 29 14.89 4.31 -2.36
N LYS A 30 15.59 5.42 -2.10
CA LYS A 30 17.01 5.41 -1.71
C LYS A 30 17.22 5.27 -0.20
N ASP A 31 16.25 5.72 0.60
CA ASP A 31 16.34 5.74 2.06
C ASP A 31 15.76 4.48 2.71
N PHE A 32 14.86 3.77 2.03
CA PHE A 32 14.21 2.58 2.56
C PHE A 32 14.47 1.33 1.71
N ASP A 33 14.69 0.21 2.39
CA ASP A 33 14.72 -1.10 1.76
C ASP A 33 13.36 -1.46 1.12
N GLU A 34 13.42 -2.30 0.08
CA GLU A 34 12.23 -2.78 -0.64
C GLU A 34 11.18 -3.42 0.28
N GLY A 35 11.59 -4.00 1.42
CA GLY A 35 10.69 -4.56 2.42
C GLY A 35 9.79 -3.50 3.06
N HIS A 36 10.38 -2.37 3.51
CA HIS A 36 9.63 -1.26 4.12
C HIS A 36 8.68 -0.60 3.13
N ILE A 37 9.13 -0.42 1.88
CA ILE A 37 8.31 0.15 0.81
C ILE A 37 7.10 -0.76 0.54
N LYS A 38 7.31 -2.09 0.43
CA LYS A 38 6.22 -3.04 0.22
C LYS A 38 5.21 -3.06 1.37
N GLU A 39 5.66 -2.95 2.63
CA GLU A 39 4.74 -2.86 3.78
C GLU A 39 3.91 -1.56 3.76
N ALA A 40 4.55 -0.43 3.45
CA ALA A 40 3.86 0.85 3.31
C ALA A 40 2.79 0.78 2.22
N MET A 41 3.15 0.25 1.04
CA MET A 41 2.23 0.12 -0.09
C MET A 41 1.09 -0.86 0.19
N LYS A 42 1.31 -1.94 0.95
CA LYS A 42 0.22 -2.85 1.36
C LYS A 42 -0.82 -2.14 2.21
N LYS A 43 -0.39 -1.35 3.20
CA LYS A 43 -1.29 -0.53 4.03
C LYS A 43 -2.04 0.50 3.18
N ALA A 44 -1.32 1.19 2.30
CA ALA A 44 -1.87 2.18 1.39
C ALA A 44 -2.89 1.57 0.40
N LEU A 45 -2.62 0.37 -0.12
CA LEU A 45 -3.53 -0.39 -0.98
C LEU A 45 -4.80 -0.79 -0.24
N PHE A 46 -4.69 -1.20 1.03
CA PHE A 46 -5.88 -1.50 1.86
C PHE A 46 -6.79 -0.27 1.95
N VAL A 47 -6.22 0.90 2.28
CA VAL A 47 -6.99 2.15 2.34
C VAL A 47 -7.53 2.54 0.97
N ALA A 48 -6.74 2.50 -0.10
CA ALA A 48 -7.23 2.77 -1.45
C ALA A 48 -8.40 1.84 -1.83
N SER A 49 -8.37 0.57 -1.39
CA SER A 49 -9.45 -0.40 -1.60
C SER A 49 -10.73 -0.01 -0.84
N GLU A 50 -10.62 0.41 0.43
CA GLU A 50 -11.77 0.88 1.21
C GLU A 50 -12.43 2.12 0.60
N PHE A 51 -11.64 3.00 -0.02
CA PHE A 51 -12.13 4.20 -0.69
C PHE A 51 -12.51 3.98 -2.16
N GLY A 52 -12.32 2.78 -2.72
CA GLY A 52 -12.64 2.46 -4.12
C GLY A 52 -11.72 3.13 -5.15
N LEU A 53 -10.50 3.49 -4.77
CA LEU A 53 -9.54 4.22 -5.59
C LEU A 53 -8.75 3.26 -6.49
N LEU A 54 -9.42 2.79 -7.55
CA LEU A 54 -8.90 1.80 -8.49
C LEU A 54 -7.59 2.20 -9.16
N GLU A 55 -7.38 3.48 -9.44
CA GLU A 55 -6.17 3.96 -10.14
C GLU A 55 -4.90 3.75 -9.30
N ILE A 56 -4.99 4.03 -8.00
CA ILE A 56 -3.90 3.78 -7.03
C ILE A 56 -3.71 2.28 -6.82
N LEU A 57 -4.82 1.54 -6.78
CA LEU A 57 -4.81 0.08 -6.62
C LEU A 57 -4.05 -0.59 -7.78
N TRP A 58 -4.36 -0.18 -9.01
CA TRP A 58 -3.64 -0.60 -10.22
C TRP A 58 -2.17 -0.19 -10.19
N PHE A 59 -1.86 1.03 -9.75
CA PHE A 59 -0.49 1.49 -9.64
C PHE A 59 0.32 0.59 -8.70
N PHE A 60 -0.18 0.30 -7.50
CA PHE A 60 0.52 -0.54 -6.53
C PHE A 60 0.66 -1.99 -6.96
N VAL A 61 -0.38 -2.57 -7.56
CA VAL A 61 -0.32 -3.94 -8.13
C VAL A 61 0.73 -4.01 -9.23
N ASN A 62 0.74 -3.05 -10.16
CA ASN A 62 1.70 -3.01 -11.26
C ASN A 62 3.13 -2.72 -10.79
N TYR A 63 3.29 -2.03 -9.66
CA TYR A 63 4.60 -1.80 -9.04
C TYR A 63 5.22 -3.06 -8.41
N GLY A 64 4.53 -4.20 -8.42
CA GLY A 64 5.04 -5.48 -7.91
C GLY A 64 4.77 -5.69 -6.42
N VAL A 65 3.82 -4.95 -5.84
CA VAL A 65 3.28 -5.29 -4.52
C VAL A 65 2.48 -6.56 -4.70
N ASN A 66 3.06 -7.68 -4.26
CA ASN A 66 2.32 -8.94 -4.25
C ASN A 66 1.20 -8.80 -3.20
N VAL A 67 -0.02 -8.65 -3.70
CA VAL A 67 -1.25 -8.62 -2.91
C VAL A 67 -1.56 -10.07 -2.51
N THR A 68 -0.62 -10.71 -1.79
CA THR A 68 -0.96 -11.87 -0.96
C THR A 68 -1.73 -11.32 0.21
N VAL A 69 -2.99 -10.96 -0.01
CA VAL A 69 -4.00 -11.01 1.04
C VAL A 69 -4.03 -12.47 1.42
N ARG A 70 -3.20 -12.85 2.40
CA ARG A 70 -3.49 -14.06 3.16
C ARG A 70 -4.69 -13.63 3.97
N ASP A 71 -5.85 -13.76 3.34
CA ASP A 71 -7.10 -13.78 4.02
C ASP A 71 -6.91 -14.80 5.15
N LYS A 72 -6.77 -14.27 6.38
CA LYS A 72 -6.63 -15.08 7.57
C LYS A 72 -8.01 -15.53 8.03
N ASP A 73 -9.04 -15.51 7.17
CA ASP A 73 -10.24 -16.30 7.36
C ASP A 73 -9.94 -17.76 6.98
N GLY A 74 -8.99 -18.32 7.71
CA GLY A 74 -8.88 -19.77 7.91
C GLY A 74 -9.97 -20.26 8.84
N VAL A 75 -11.23 -19.82 8.64
CA VAL A 75 -12.39 -20.44 9.25
C VAL A 75 -12.79 -21.60 8.36
N ASN A 76 -11.87 -22.55 8.17
CA ASN A 76 -12.24 -23.87 7.73
C ASN A 76 -12.94 -24.52 8.93
N ASN A 77 -14.24 -24.25 9.04
CA ASN A 77 -15.19 -25.07 9.76
C ASN A 77 -14.95 -26.52 9.33
N GLN A 78 -14.19 -27.26 10.14
CA GLN A 78 -14.16 -28.71 10.07
C GLN A 78 -15.47 -29.20 10.69
N THR A 79 -16.43 -29.49 9.82
CA THR A 79 -17.63 -30.28 10.12
C THR A 79 -17.29 -31.76 10.08
#